data_AF-A0A0Q6FZJ8-F1
#
_entry.id   AF-A0A0Q6FZJ8-F1
#
_cell.length_a   1.000
_cell.length_b   1.000
_cell.length_c   1.000
_cell.angle_alpha   90.00
_cell.angle_beta   90.00
_cell.angle_gamma   90.00
#
_symmetry.space_group_name_H-M   'P 1'
#
loop_
_entity.id
_entity.type
_entity.pdbx_description
1 polymer ?
#
loop_
_entity_poly.entity_id
_entity_poly.type
_entity_poly.pdbx_seq_one_letter_code
_entity_poly.pdbx_strand_id
1 'polypeptide(L)'
;MTSPRTHPPTAGVDLYWLPLGGRPGDRGEGGGPLVRWSGRAYEAGCARHEHRQPCDLYHSALLVRLDGHVHALEMAPAWDVNGRGPGVVATGPVGARRLGRSVLFRYEVRCRVDATIPDVAGAVDSPRRVSSDRRAARTLLDLVPSFPTATWGRDELTTGEMWNSNSLVAWLLLGSGHDTGAIAPPPGGRAPGWSAGLAVASRSRAR
;
A
#
# COMPACT_ATOMS: atom_id res chain seq x y z
N MET A 1 -19.06 10.81 -40.55
CA MET A 1 -18.67 11.44 -39.27
C MET A 1 -18.58 10.35 -38.23
N THR A 2 -17.39 9.76 -38.06
CA THR A 2 -17.12 8.71 -37.07
C THR A 2 -16.90 9.39 -35.72
N SER A 3 -17.77 9.11 -34.75
CA SER A 3 -17.59 9.58 -33.37
C SER A 3 -16.21 9.17 -32.85
N PRO A 4 -15.48 10.05 -32.13
CA PRO A 4 -14.24 9.64 -31.49
C PRO A 4 -14.60 8.58 -30.44
N ARG A 5 -14.15 7.34 -30.66
CA ARG A 5 -14.07 6.33 -29.61
C ARG A 5 -13.16 6.90 -28.54
N THR A 6 -13.74 7.36 -27.44
CA THR A 6 -13.01 7.61 -26.20
C THR A 6 -12.43 6.27 -25.74
N HIS A 7 -11.18 6.02 -26.13
CA HIS A 7 -10.42 4.95 -25.52
C HIS A 7 -10.36 5.24 -24.01
N PRO A 8 -10.65 4.26 -23.13
CA PRO A 8 -10.42 4.45 -21.71
C PRO A 8 -8.97 4.88 -21.51
N PRO A 9 -8.69 5.79 -20.55
CA PRO A 9 -7.36 6.37 -20.38
C PRO A 9 -6.31 5.27 -20.33
N THR A 10 -5.38 5.31 -21.29
CA THR A 10 -4.39 4.25 -21.55
C THR A 10 -3.34 4.16 -20.45
N ALA A 11 -3.26 5.18 -19.60
CA ALA A 11 -2.45 5.17 -18.39
C ALA A 11 -3.18 5.81 -17.21
N GLY A 12 -2.86 5.34 -16.02
CA GLY A 12 -3.36 5.93 -14.79
C GLY A 12 -2.84 5.22 -13.54
N VAL A 13 -2.86 5.93 -12.43
CA VAL A 13 -2.54 5.41 -11.11
C VAL A 13 -3.79 5.57 -10.26
N ASP A 14 -4.32 4.46 -9.78
CA ASP A 14 -5.53 4.37 -8.97
C ASP A 14 -5.13 3.90 -7.55
N LEU A 15 -5.46 4.72 -6.55
CA LEU A 15 -5.26 4.41 -5.13
C LEU A 15 -6.54 3.80 -4.55
N TYR A 16 -6.35 2.76 -3.74
CA TYR A 16 -7.43 2.10 -3.02
C TYR A 16 -7.20 2.17 -1.51
N TRP A 17 -8.25 2.49 -0.77
CA TRP A 17 -8.30 2.42 0.69
C TRP A 17 -9.12 1.22 1.12
N LEU A 18 -8.47 0.28 1.78
CA LEU A 18 -9.03 -0.98 2.21
C LEU A 18 -9.08 -0.99 3.74
N PRO A 19 -10.26 -1.15 4.36
CA PRO A 19 -10.37 -1.26 5.81
C PRO A 19 -9.51 -2.41 6.33
N LEU A 20 -8.77 -2.18 7.42
CA LEU A 20 -7.87 -3.17 7.98
C LEU A 20 -8.65 -4.39 8.49
N GLY A 21 -8.46 -5.51 7.79
CA GLY A 21 -9.17 -6.77 8.00
C GLY A 21 -10.54 -6.87 7.33
N GLY A 22 -10.93 -5.91 6.48
CA GLY A 22 -12.19 -5.90 5.73
C GLY A 22 -13.39 -5.29 6.49
N ARG A 23 -14.56 -5.20 5.84
CA ARG A 23 -15.78 -4.60 6.41
C ARG A 23 -16.55 -5.57 7.33
N PRO A 24 -17.27 -5.08 8.37
CA PRO A 24 -18.21 -5.90 9.14
C PRO A 24 -19.23 -6.59 8.21
N GLY A 25 -19.34 -7.91 8.27
CA GLY A 25 -20.26 -8.70 7.42
C GLY A 25 -19.62 -9.35 6.19
N ASP A 26 -18.49 -8.85 5.69
CA ASP A 26 -17.75 -9.50 4.60
C ASP A 26 -17.00 -10.73 5.12
N ARG A 27 -17.29 -11.89 4.52
CA ARG A 27 -16.43 -13.09 4.56
C ARG A 27 -15.32 -13.00 3.48
N GLY A 28 -14.95 -11.79 3.08
CA GLY A 28 -13.90 -11.51 2.11
C GLY A 28 -12.51 -11.76 2.68
N GLU A 29 -11.58 -12.08 1.79
CA GLU A 29 -10.23 -12.64 2.00
C GLU A 29 -9.24 -11.68 2.67
N GLY A 30 -9.68 -10.46 2.98
CA GLY A 30 -8.88 -9.41 3.58
C GLY A 30 -8.69 -9.61 5.06
N GLY A 31 -7.56 -10.17 5.45
CA GLY A 31 -7.06 -10.20 6.83
C GLY A 31 -8.10 -10.68 7.84
N GLY A 32 -8.15 -12.00 8.07
CA GLY A 32 -9.14 -12.64 8.93
C GLY A 32 -9.32 -12.00 10.33
N PRO A 33 -10.29 -12.46 11.14
CA PRO A 33 -10.71 -11.80 12.38
C PRO A 33 -9.58 -11.37 13.33
N LEU A 34 -8.45 -12.10 13.34
CA LEU A 34 -7.25 -11.76 14.09
C LEU A 34 -6.59 -10.44 13.65
N VAL A 35 -6.52 -10.14 12.34
CA VAL A 35 -5.98 -8.88 11.81
C VAL A 35 -6.87 -7.71 12.23
N ARG A 36 -8.20 -7.87 12.16
CA ARG A 36 -9.13 -6.86 12.68
C ARG A 36 -8.93 -6.60 14.17
N TRP A 37 -8.88 -7.67 14.96
CA TRP A 37 -8.78 -7.54 16.42
C TRP A 37 -7.45 -6.91 16.82
N SER A 38 -6.34 -7.38 16.25
CA SER A 38 -5.01 -6.82 16.52
C SER A 38 -4.90 -5.37 16.07
N GLY A 39 -5.47 -5.01 14.91
CA GLY A 39 -5.55 -3.63 14.44
C GLY A 39 -6.32 -2.72 15.41
N ARG A 40 -7.48 -3.17 15.90
CA ARG A 40 -8.27 -2.44 16.91
C ARG A 40 -7.54 -2.28 18.24
N ALA A 41 -6.86 -3.33 18.71
CA ALA A 41 -6.09 -3.30 19.95
C ALA A 41 -4.91 -2.33 19.85
N TYR A 42 -4.16 -2.39 18.73
CA TYR A 42 -3.09 -1.45 18.40
C TYR A 42 -3.61 -0.02 18.41
N GLU A 43 -4.69 0.25 17.68
CA GLU A 43 -5.26 1.57 17.57
C GLU A 43 -5.76 2.11 18.91
N ALA A 44 -6.44 1.27 19.70
CA ALA A 44 -6.91 1.66 21.02
C ALA A 44 -5.74 1.93 21.99
N GLY A 45 -4.59 1.29 21.81
CA GLY A 45 -3.36 1.61 22.54
C GLY A 45 -2.79 2.97 22.15
N CYS A 46 -2.57 3.18 20.84
CA CYS A 46 -2.07 4.45 20.30
C CYS A 46 -2.99 5.62 20.64
N ALA A 47 -4.31 5.46 20.45
CA ALA A 47 -5.29 6.51 20.71
C ALA A 47 -5.29 6.94 22.18
N ARG A 48 -5.15 5.99 23.11
CA ARG A 48 -5.03 6.30 24.54
C ARG A 48 -3.74 7.04 24.86
N HIS A 49 -2.62 6.60 24.30
CA HIS A 49 -1.32 7.26 24.49
C HIS A 49 -1.30 8.68 23.90
N GLU A 50 -1.95 8.88 22.75
CA GLU A 50 -2.07 10.16 22.06
C GLU A 50 -3.26 11.01 22.55
N HIS A 51 -3.97 10.56 23.59
CA HIS A 51 -5.15 11.23 24.16
C HIS A 51 -6.24 11.62 23.13
N ARG A 52 -6.48 10.76 22.15
CA ARG A 52 -7.47 10.94 21.08
C ARG A 52 -8.49 9.81 21.04
N GLN A 53 -9.55 10.00 20.27
CA GLN A 53 -10.49 8.91 19.98
C GLN A 53 -9.85 7.90 18.99
N PRO A 54 -10.12 6.59 19.14
CA PRO A 54 -9.74 5.58 18.16
C PRO A 54 -10.33 5.89 16.78
N CYS A 55 -9.55 5.63 15.74
CA CYS A 55 -9.94 5.83 14.34
C CYS A 55 -10.01 4.50 13.59
N ASP A 56 -10.71 4.48 12.47
CA ASP A 56 -10.68 3.32 11.58
C ASP A 56 -9.29 3.21 10.94
N LEU A 57 -8.77 1.99 10.82
CA LEU A 57 -7.49 1.74 10.18
C LEU A 57 -7.69 1.32 8.73
N TYR A 58 -6.94 1.95 7.84
CA TYR A 58 -6.93 1.63 6.41
C TYR A 58 -5.54 1.21 5.97
N HIS A 59 -5.48 0.23 5.08
CA HIS A 59 -4.30 -0.02 4.27
C HIS A 59 -4.56 0.45 2.85
N SER A 60 -3.49 0.89 2.18
CA SER A 60 -3.52 1.36 0.82
C SER A 60 -2.96 0.30 -0.13
N ALA A 61 -3.46 0.34 -1.36
CA ALA A 61 -2.94 -0.43 -2.49
C ALA A 61 -3.03 0.40 -3.77
N LEU A 62 -2.21 0.06 -4.78
CA LEU A 62 -2.19 0.75 -6.06
C LEU A 62 -2.51 -0.20 -7.20
N LEU A 63 -3.38 0.26 -8.12
CA LEU A 63 -3.43 -0.24 -9.49
C LEU A 63 -2.81 0.78 -10.42
N VAL A 64 -1.86 0.34 -11.24
CA VAL A 64 -1.22 1.16 -12.26
C VAL A 64 -1.60 0.63 -13.62
N ARG A 65 -2.27 1.45 -14.42
CA ARG A 65 -2.57 1.17 -15.82
C ARG A 65 -1.46 1.78 -16.66
N LEU A 66 -0.84 0.98 -17.51
CA LEU A 66 0.17 1.45 -18.45
C LEU A 66 0.19 0.51 -19.66
N ASP A 67 0.20 1.06 -20.87
CA ASP A 67 0.35 0.27 -22.11
C ASP A 67 -0.67 -0.85 -22.30
N GLY A 68 -1.89 -0.67 -21.77
CA GLY A 68 -2.94 -1.68 -21.85
C GLY A 68 -2.85 -2.78 -20.79
N HIS A 69 -1.84 -2.75 -19.92
CA HIS A 69 -1.69 -3.66 -18.79
C HIS A 69 -2.11 -3.00 -17.48
N VAL A 70 -2.57 -3.83 -16.54
CA VAL A 70 -2.87 -3.40 -15.17
C VAL A 70 -1.87 -4.03 -14.21
N HIS A 71 -1.10 -3.22 -13.51
CA HIS A 71 -0.13 -3.65 -12.52
C HIS A 71 -0.72 -3.47 -11.12
N ALA A 72 -0.90 -4.56 -10.38
CA ALA A 72 -1.26 -4.51 -8.97
C ALA A 72 0.00 -4.45 -8.11
N LEU A 73 0.10 -3.41 -7.28
CA LEU A 73 1.19 -3.23 -6.33
C LEU A 73 0.70 -3.51 -4.91
N GLU A 74 1.28 -4.53 -4.30
CA GLU A 74 0.91 -4.98 -2.96
C GLU A 74 2.13 -5.40 -2.15
N MET A 75 1.95 -5.45 -0.83
CA MET A 75 2.93 -5.98 0.10
C MET A 75 2.25 -7.07 0.94
N ALA A 76 2.78 -8.28 0.90
CA ALA A 76 2.14 -9.47 1.48
C ALA A 76 3.16 -10.38 2.19
N PRO A 77 2.71 -11.25 3.12
CA PRO A 77 3.59 -12.27 3.71
C PRO A 77 4.18 -13.20 2.65
N ALA A 78 5.45 -13.57 2.78
CA ALA A 78 6.16 -14.38 1.79
C ALA A 78 5.67 -15.84 1.70
N TRP A 79 4.92 -16.31 2.70
CA TRP A 79 4.35 -17.65 2.74
C TRP A 79 2.90 -17.69 2.26
N ASP A 80 2.34 -16.56 1.83
CA ASP A 80 0.99 -16.51 1.29
C ASP A 80 0.89 -17.33 -0.01
N VAL A 81 0.27 -18.50 0.13
CA VAL A 81 0.09 -19.55 -0.89
C VAL A 81 -1.03 -19.25 -1.89
N ASN A 82 -1.90 -18.27 -1.61
CA ASN A 82 -2.93 -17.83 -2.55
C ASN A 82 -2.34 -16.92 -3.64
N GLY A 83 -1.15 -16.36 -3.41
CA GLY A 83 -0.40 -15.53 -4.34
C GLY A 83 0.37 -16.30 -5.42
N ARG A 84 -0.15 -17.41 -5.97
CA ARG A 84 0.54 -18.21 -7.00
C ARG A 84 0.81 -17.38 -8.27
N GLY A 85 2.01 -16.82 -8.39
CA GLY A 85 2.51 -16.22 -9.64
C GLY A 85 3.80 -15.40 -9.47
N PRO A 86 4.60 -15.26 -10.55
CA PRO A 86 5.76 -14.36 -10.61
C PRO A 86 5.34 -12.90 -10.38
N GLY A 87 6.28 -12.03 -9.97
CA GLY A 87 6.03 -10.61 -9.72
C GLY A 87 6.58 -10.09 -8.39
N VAL A 88 7.27 -10.90 -7.59
CA VAL A 88 8.04 -10.42 -6.43
C VAL A 88 9.22 -9.60 -6.92
N VAL A 89 9.30 -8.35 -6.47
CA VAL A 89 10.37 -7.41 -6.87
C VAL A 89 11.33 -7.09 -5.73
N ALA A 90 10.88 -7.26 -4.48
CA ALA A 90 11.72 -7.09 -3.30
C ALA A 90 11.17 -7.90 -2.11
N THR A 91 12.02 -8.18 -1.13
CA THR A 91 11.62 -8.86 0.11
C THR A 91 12.27 -8.21 1.32
N GLY A 92 11.56 -8.17 2.45
CA GLY A 92 12.10 -7.66 3.70
C GLY A 92 11.64 -8.44 4.93
N PRO A 93 12.28 -8.21 6.10
CA PRO A 93 11.93 -8.90 7.34
C PRO A 93 10.66 -8.33 7.99
N VAL A 94 9.98 -9.15 8.78
CA VAL A 94 8.80 -8.78 9.58
C VAL A 94 9.16 -8.86 11.07
N GLY A 95 8.86 -7.80 11.82
CA GLY A 95 9.05 -7.71 13.26
C GLY A 95 10.50 -7.53 13.70
N ALA A 96 11.41 -8.42 13.28
CA ALA A 96 12.83 -8.33 13.60
C ALA A 96 13.72 -8.77 12.44
N ARG A 97 14.79 -8.03 12.20
CA ARG A 97 15.77 -8.31 11.12
C ARG A 97 16.36 -9.72 11.17
N ARG A 98 16.61 -10.26 12.37
CA ARG A 98 17.15 -11.62 12.55
C ARG A 98 16.16 -12.72 12.15
N LEU A 99 14.86 -12.47 12.29
CA LEU A 99 13.82 -13.45 11.96
C LEU A 99 13.61 -13.59 10.45
N GLY A 100 13.98 -12.60 9.65
CA GLY A 100 13.85 -12.62 8.18
C GLY A 100 14.62 -13.73 7.46
N ARG A 101 15.43 -14.52 8.18
CA ARG A 101 16.00 -15.78 7.66
C ARG A 101 14.92 -16.82 7.36
N SER A 102 13.82 -16.80 8.10
CA SER A 102 12.66 -17.68 7.88
C SER A 102 11.62 -17.00 6.99
N VAL A 103 11.02 -17.76 6.07
CA VAL A 103 9.93 -17.28 5.20
C VAL A 103 8.73 -16.76 5.99
N LEU A 104 8.49 -17.32 7.19
CA LEU A 104 7.38 -16.94 8.06
C LEU A 104 7.46 -15.48 8.55
N PHE A 105 8.67 -14.92 8.59
CA PHE A 105 8.93 -13.55 9.02
C PHE A 105 9.52 -12.71 7.88
N ARG A 106 9.10 -13.00 6.64
CA ARG A 106 9.39 -12.18 5.48
C ARG A 106 8.11 -11.66 4.87
N TYR A 107 8.19 -10.45 4.33
CA TYR A 107 7.22 -9.91 3.41
C TYR A 107 7.82 -9.81 2.01
N GLU A 108 6.95 -9.76 1.03
CA GLU A 108 7.26 -9.54 -0.36
C GLU A 108 6.60 -8.25 -0.82
N VAL A 109 7.33 -7.45 -1.59
CA VAL A 109 6.74 -6.41 -2.44
C VAL A 109 6.48 -7.06 -3.79
N ARG A 110 5.24 -7.00 -4.24
CA ARG A 110 4.76 -7.65 -5.45
C ARG A 110 4.27 -6.59 -6.43
N CYS A 111 4.72 -6.70 -7.67
CA CYS A 111 4.22 -5.99 -8.84
C CYS A 111 3.73 -7.02 -9.85
N ARG A 112 2.41 -7.27 -9.86
CA ARG A 112 1.80 -8.31 -10.68
C ARG A 112 1.11 -7.69 -11.88
N VAL A 113 1.46 -8.17 -13.08
CA VAL A 113 0.83 -7.77 -14.33
C VAL A 113 -0.49 -8.52 -14.49
N ASP A 114 -1.53 -7.80 -14.90
CA ASP A 114 -2.89 -8.28 -15.15
C ASP A 114 -3.52 -8.98 -13.94
N ALA A 115 -3.17 -8.51 -12.74
CA ALA A 115 -3.71 -8.99 -11.47
C ALA A 115 -4.73 -8.01 -10.87
N THR A 116 -5.69 -8.55 -10.13
CA THR A 116 -6.63 -7.79 -9.31
C THR A 116 -6.10 -7.63 -7.90
N ILE A 117 -6.35 -6.48 -7.27
CA ILE A 117 -6.12 -6.32 -5.82
C ILE A 117 -7.14 -7.21 -5.09
N PRO A 118 -6.68 -8.12 -4.20
CA PRO A 118 -7.59 -8.82 -3.28
C PRO A 118 -8.44 -7.83 -2.48
N ASP A 119 -9.71 -8.15 -2.25
CA ASP A 119 -10.65 -7.33 -1.46
C ASP A 119 -11.02 -5.95 -2.03
N VAL A 120 -10.79 -5.71 -3.33
CA VAL A 120 -11.21 -4.47 -3.98
C VAL A 120 -12.70 -4.14 -3.77
N ALA A 121 -13.54 -5.17 -3.61
CA ALA A 121 -14.98 -5.03 -3.33
C ALA A 121 -15.27 -4.37 -1.97
N GLY A 122 -14.37 -4.50 -0.99
CA GLY A 122 -14.46 -3.89 0.32
C GLY A 122 -13.86 -2.49 0.41
N ALA A 123 -13.25 -1.99 -0.68
CA ALA A 123 -12.60 -0.69 -0.71
C ALA A 123 -13.61 0.45 -0.48
N VAL A 124 -13.17 1.48 0.24
CA VAL A 124 -13.97 2.66 0.58
C VAL A 124 -13.38 3.86 -0.12
N ASP A 125 -14.25 4.72 -0.66
CA ASP A 125 -13.83 5.95 -1.36
C ASP A 125 -12.75 5.67 -2.43
N SER A 126 -12.96 4.59 -3.20
CA SER A 126 -11.99 3.98 -4.11
C SER A 126 -12.66 3.49 -5.40
N PRO A 127 -11.97 3.47 -6.55
CA PRO A 127 -10.62 3.98 -6.77
C PRO A 127 -10.55 5.50 -6.70
N ARG A 128 -9.52 6.01 -6.02
CA ARG A 128 -9.13 7.40 -6.13
C ARG A 128 -8.05 7.54 -7.20
N ARG A 129 -8.40 8.13 -8.34
CA ARG A 129 -7.44 8.46 -9.40
C ARG A 129 -6.44 9.49 -8.88
N VAL A 130 -5.17 9.11 -8.74
CA VAL A 130 -4.10 10.03 -8.30
C VAL A 130 -3.29 10.61 -9.45
N SER A 131 -3.28 9.95 -10.62
CA SER A 131 -2.71 10.50 -11.85
C SER A 131 -3.27 9.80 -13.08
N SER A 132 -3.43 10.53 -14.18
CA SER A 132 -3.68 9.98 -15.51
C SER A 132 -2.48 10.17 -16.45
N ASP A 133 -1.34 10.64 -15.92
CA ASP A 133 -0.11 10.82 -16.68
C ASP A 133 0.62 9.49 -16.86
N ARG A 134 0.86 9.15 -18.13
CA ARG A 134 1.63 7.99 -18.56
C ARG A 134 3.06 8.01 -18.04
N ARG A 135 3.72 9.17 -18.04
CA ARG A 135 5.11 9.27 -17.57
C ARG A 135 5.19 9.02 -16.07
N ALA A 136 4.26 9.61 -15.30
CA ALA A 136 4.13 9.35 -13.87
C ALA A 136 3.89 7.86 -13.57
N ALA A 137 2.95 7.21 -14.28
CA ALA A 137 2.67 5.78 -14.14
C ALA A 137 3.92 4.92 -14.43
N ARG A 138 4.66 5.22 -15.51
CA ARG A 138 5.90 4.53 -15.83
C ARG A 138 6.98 4.71 -14.76
N THR A 139 7.18 5.95 -14.32
CA THR A 139 8.18 6.29 -13.29
C THR A 139 7.88 5.54 -11.99
N LEU A 140 6.60 5.44 -11.62
CA LEU A 140 6.19 4.69 -10.43
C LEU A 140 6.54 3.21 -10.55
N LEU A 141 6.25 2.56 -11.67
CA LEU A 141 6.58 1.14 -11.88
C LEU A 141 8.10 0.88 -11.89
N ASP A 142 8.87 1.78 -12.50
CA ASP A 142 10.34 1.67 -12.53
C ASP A 142 10.97 1.86 -11.14
N LEU A 143 10.27 2.57 -10.24
CA LEU A 143 10.74 2.84 -8.89
C LEU A 143 10.52 1.66 -7.92
N VAL A 144 9.57 0.75 -8.20
CA VAL A 144 9.19 -0.34 -7.26
C VAL A 144 10.38 -1.20 -6.80
N PRO A 145 11.31 -1.65 -7.67
CA PRO A 145 12.46 -2.43 -7.23
C PRO A 145 13.41 -1.69 -6.29
N SER A 146 13.35 -0.36 -6.25
CA SER A 146 14.20 0.49 -5.40
C SER A 146 13.62 0.75 -4.01
N PHE A 147 12.47 0.13 -3.68
CA PHE A 147 11.81 0.33 -2.40
C PHE A 147 12.72 -0.06 -1.21
N PRO A 148 12.89 0.79 -0.19
CA PRO A 148 13.67 0.46 1.00
C PRO A 148 13.04 -0.69 1.79
N THR A 149 13.68 -1.86 1.80
CA THR A 149 13.17 -3.06 2.46
C THR A 149 13.44 -3.09 3.97
N ALA A 150 13.05 -2.03 4.68
CA ALA A 150 13.12 -1.94 6.14
C ALA A 150 12.18 -2.95 6.83
N THR A 151 12.42 -3.23 8.12
CA THR A 151 11.66 -4.23 8.87
C THR A 151 10.20 -3.79 9.07
N TRP A 152 9.25 -4.59 8.56
CA TRP A 152 7.81 -4.34 8.77
C TRP A 152 7.50 -4.31 10.26
N GLY A 153 6.79 -3.26 10.69
CA GLY A 153 6.28 -3.10 12.06
C GLY A 153 7.26 -2.41 12.99
N ARG A 154 8.39 -1.93 12.45
CA ARG A 154 9.43 -1.22 13.19
C ARG A 154 9.65 0.16 12.58
N ASP A 155 10.05 1.11 13.43
CA ASP A 155 10.58 2.40 12.98
C ASP A 155 12.10 2.30 12.77
N GLU A 156 12.53 1.42 11.87
CA GLU A 156 13.97 1.20 11.59
C GLU A 156 14.62 2.41 10.91
N LEU A 157 13.82 3.21 10.20
CA LEU A 157 14.28 4.38 9.44
C LEU A 157 14.11 5.71 10.19
N THR A 158 13.81 5.65 11.50
CA THR A 158 13.71 6.80 12.40
C THR A 158 12.84 7.92 11.83
N THR A 159 11.59 7.59 11.57
CA THR A 159 10.53 8.46 11.07
C THR A 159 9.46 8.76 12.10
N GLY A 160 9.50 8.11 13.27
CA GLY A 160 8.51 8.23 14.32
C GLY A 160 7.29 7.33 14.12
N GLU A 161 7.30 6.48 13.10
CA GLU A 161 6.18 5.59 12.75
C GLU A 161 6.68 4.26 12.19
N MET A 162 5.90 3.19 12.34
CA MET A 162 6.27 1.88 11.82
C MET A 162 6.28 1.81 10.28
N TRP A 163 7.17 0.99 9.74
CA TRP A 163 7.18 0.63 8.32
C TRP A 163 6.15 -0.45 7.99
N ASN A 164 5.35 -0.27 6.93
CA ASN A 164 4.37 -1.27 6.46
C ASN A 164 3.94 -1.02 5.00
N SER A 165 2.84 -1.64 4.56
CA SER A 165 2.29 -1.48 3.19
C SER A 165 1.88 -0.04 2.84
N ASN A 166 1.38 0.76 3.79
CA ASN A 166 1.12 2.17 3.54
C ASN A 166 2.40 2.95 3.27
N SER A 167 3.51 2.56 3.91
CA SER A 167 4.82 3.15 3.62
C SER A 167 5.27 2.90 2.19
N LEU A 168 5.01 1.70 1.64
CA LEU A 168 5.25 1.40 0.22
C LEU A 168 4.50 2.33 -0.71
N VAL A 169 3.19 2.45 -0.53
CA VAL A 169 2.35 3.28 -1.40
C VAL A 169 2.75 4.76 -1.31
N ALA A 170 2.90 5.29 -0.09
CA ALA A 170 3.29 6.67 0.12
C ALA A 170 4.68 6.99 -0.47
N TRP A 171 5.64 6.08 -0.27
CA TRP A 171 7.00 6.24 -0.81
C TRP A 171 7.00 6.22 -2.34
N LEU A 172 6.25 5.31 -2.97
CA LEU A 172 6.14 5.23 -4.42
C LEU A 172 5.49 6.47 -5.03
N LEU A 173 4.37 6.94 -4.46
CA LEU A 173 3.67 8.13 -4.96
C LEU A 173 4.57 9.36 -4.89
N LEU A 174 5.15 9.65 -3.72
CA LEU A 174 6.02 10.81 -3.58
C LEU A 174 7.32 10.66 -4.39
N GLY A 175 7.92 9.47 -4.40
CA GLY A 175 9.16 9.20 -5.14
C GLY A 175 9.00 9.32 -6.66
N SER A 176 7.82 9.01 -7.19
CA SER A 176 7.50 9.16 -8.62
C SER A 176 6.91 10.53 -8.99
N GLY A 177 6.87 11.48 -8.05
CA GLY A 177 6.46 12.86 -8.31
C GLY A 177 4.97 13.15 -8.24
N HIS A 178 4.16 12.23 -7.70
CA HIS A 178 2.74 12.49 -7.47
C HIS A 178 2.53 13.49 -6.34
N ASP A 179 1.49 14.33 -6.45
CA ASP A 179 1.06 15.18 -5.36
C ASP A 179 0.37 14.34 -4.28
N THR A 180 1.04 14.22 -3.13
CA THR A 180 0.52 13.49 -1.97
C THR A 180 -0.19 14.39 -0.97
N GLY A 181 -0.13 15.72 -1.12
CA GLY A 181 -0.67 16.68 -0.14
C GLY A 181 -2.18 16.61 0.01
N ALA A 182 -2.90 16.24 -1.05
CA ALA A 182 -4.34 16.05 -1.02
C ALA A 182 -4.77 14.62 -0.64
N ILE A 183 -3.83 13.68 -0.49
CA ILE A 183 -4.15 12.26 -0.26
C ILE A 183 -4.31 12.02 1.23
N ALA A 184 -5.51 11.63 1.63
CA ALA A 184 -5.86 11.25 2.98
C ALA A 184 -6.71 9.97 2.96
N PRO A 185 -6.65 9.14 4.01
CA PRO A 185 -7.60 8.06 4.21
C PRO A 185 -9.03 8.62 4.37
N PRO A 186 -10.07 7.77 4.25
CA PRO A 186 -11.46 8.18 4.45
C PRO A 186 -11.69 8.90 5.80
N PRO A 187 -12.70 9.78 5.91
CA PRO A 187 -12.99 10.53 7.13
C PRO A 187 -13.10 9.63 8.37
N GLY A 188 -12.47 10.06 9.47
CA GLY A 188 -12.38 9.26 10.71
C GLY A 188 -11.37 8.11 10.65
N GLY A 189 -10.63 7.98 9.54
CA GLY A 189 -9.63 6.96 9.31
C GLY A 189 -8.18 7.42 9.51
N ARG A 190 -7.28 6.45 9.70
CA ARG A 190 -5.81 6.63 9.64
C ARG A 190 -5.20 5.53 8.78
N ALA A 191 -4.05 5.85 8.20
CA ALA A 191 -3.22 4.91 7.46
C ALA A 191 -1.83 4.84 8.10
N PRO A 192 -1.65 4.06 9.19
CA PRO A 192 -0.36 3.96 9.85
C PRO A 192 0.72 3.56 8.86
N GLY A 193 1.90 4.15 8.97
CA GLY A 193 3.06 3.95 8.10
C GLY A 193 3.09 4.85 6.86
N TRP A 194 2.01 5.58 6.56
CA TRP A 194 1.97 6.53 5.44
C TRP A 194 2.99 7.65 5.61
N SER A 195 3.05 8.26 6.81
CA SER A 195 3.97 9.38 7.08
C SER A 195 5.42 8.91 7.02
N ALA A 196 5.71 7.69 7.49
CA ALA A 196 7.02 7.07 7.35
C ALA A 196 7.46 6.98 5.87
N GLY A 197 6.56 6.53 4.98
CA GLY A 197 6.84 6.43 3.54
C GLY A 197 7.16 7.79 2.91
N LEU A 198 6.35 8.82 3.21
CA LEU A 198 6.59 10.20 2.73
C LEU A 198 7.92 10.77 3.24
N ALA A 199 8.24 10.56 4.52
CA ALA A 199 9.48 11.04 5.11
C ALA A 199 10.71 10.41 4.44
N VAL A 200 10.69 9.10 4.19
CA VAL A 200 11.80 8.39 3.53
C VAL A 200 11.94 8.79 2.05
N ALA A 201 10.83 8.94 1.33
CA ALA A 201 10.87 9.39 -0.06
C ALA A 201 11.42 10.83 -0.18
N SER A 202 11.01 11.73 0.71
CA SER A 202 11.55 13.10 0.79
C SER A 202 13.06 13.11 0.97
N ARG A 203 13.60 12.30 1.91
CA ARG A 203 15.04 12.16 2.14
C ARG A 203 15.79 11.61 0.92
N SER A 204 15.15 10.75 0.14
CA SER A 204 15.75 10.13 -1.05
C SER A 204 15.81 11.11 -2.23
N ARG A 205 14.83 12.02 -2.34
CA ARG A 205 14.77 13.07 -3.39
C ARG A 205 15.64 14.29 -3.11
N ALA A 206 16.02 14.51 -1.85
CA ALA A 206 16.91 15.60 -1.45
C ALA A 206 18.40 15.24 -1.58
N ARG A 207 18.73 14.00 -1.95
CA ARG A 207 20.07 13.51 -2.23
C ARG A 207 20.33 13.55 -3.72
#